data_AF-A0A7X5FEV1-F1
#
_entry.id   AF-A0A7X5FEV1-F1
#
_cell.length_a   1.000
_cell.length_b   1.000
_cell.length_c   1.000
_cell.angle_alpha   90.00
_cell.angle_beta   90.00
_cell.angle_gamma   90.00
#
_symmetry.space_group_name_H-M   'P 1'
#
loop_
_entity.id
_entity.type
_entity.pdbx_description
1 polymer ?
#
loop_
_entity_poly.entity_id
_entity_poly.type
_entity_poly.pdbx_seq_one_letter_code
_entity_poly.pdbx_strand_id
1 'polypeptide(L)'
;MKESEEDIGYLSEMEEKRIIYTHANGDLDSFSSVWIMKRRHSLYENAKVVFVSADWDGEGMKEGDKALDIYAGGKGIKGRVDSENNVHSCFAVLVESYCSPEEQKALSSLVRFVDIQDSGHSAVFKLAQGLDHGAKEILAGTSISAILKGFKSLYPDNDKKVMKMMFKVLDGLFAMKMVDPPLSIEEGLKSTHIFSSGNVAIIEGDSRKKTLRKHLFSKGVKVVIYNTGKSIALFRNPGFPSINLDSKEVRQVLVKAGEEISLTGEKGKWFLHKNGFMLAWGTKKAPSEFSSKANAMDLAKAMDKTLSKN
;
A
#
# COMPACT_ATOMS: atom_id res chain seq x y z
N MET A 1 16.95 -51.92 -36.06
CA MET A 1 15.92 -51.13 -35.37
C MET A 1 16.35 -49.68 -35.46
N LYS A 2 15.71 -48.91 -36.34
CA LYS A 2 15.80 -47.46 -36.39
C LYS A 2 14.72 -46.96 -35.45
N GLU A 3 15.10 -46.39 -34.32
CA GLU A 3 14.18 -45.58 -33.50
C GLU A 3 14.43 -44.11 -33.84
N SER A 4 13.33 -43.45 -34.13
CA SER A 4 13.16 -42.10 -34.64
C SER A 4 13.42 -41.06 -33.55
N GLU A 5 14.48 -40.27 -33.72
CA GLU A 5 14.62 -38.94 -33.13
C GLU A 5 13.85 -37.93 -34.01
N GLU A 6 12.53 -37.97 -33.95
CA GLU A 6 11.67 -36.95 -34.55
C GLU A 6 10.93 -36.16 -33.46
N ASP A 7 10.94 -34.83 -33.63
CA ASP A 7 10.04 -33.84 -33.05
C ASP A 7 10.16 -33.48 -31.56
N ILE A 8 11.25 -32.79 -31.23
CA ILE A 8 11.25 -31.71 -30.21
C ILE A 8 11.71 -30.37 -30.83
N GLY A 9 11.37 -30.17 -32.09
CA GLY A 9 11.41 -28.86 -32.75
C GLY A 9 9.98 -28.48 -33.13
N TYR A 10 9.62 -27.20 -33.01
CA TYR A 10 8.36 -26.58 -33.48
C TYR A 10 7.17 -26.46 -32.52
N LEU A 11 7.38 -25.98 -31.29
CA LEU A 11 6.34 -25.18 -30.59
C LEU A 11 6.92 -23.96 -29.86
N SER A 12 7.97 -23.33 -30.40
CA SER A 12 8.16 -21.89 -30.21
C SER A 12 7.48 -21.16 -31.37
N GLU A 13 6.17 -21.39 -31.52
CA GLU A 13 5.37 -20.43 -32.27
C GLU A 13 5.65 -19.08 -31.63
N MET A 14 6.15 -18.15 -32.44
CA MET A 14 6.30 -16.77 -32.05
C MET A 14 4.92 -16.30 -31.59
N GLU A 15 4.64 -16.33 -30.27
CA GLU A 15 3.41 -15.80 -29.73
C GLU A 15 3.26 -14.39 -30.28
N GLU A 16 2.34 -14.24 -31.23
CA GLU A 16 2.10 -12.96 -31.87
C GLU A 16 1.75 -12.00 -30.74
N LYS A 17 2.57 -10.95 -30.57
CA LYS A 17 2.44 -10.05 -29.43
C LYS A 17 1.03 -9.46 -29.42
N ARG A 18 0.20 -9.95 -28.50
CA ARG A 18 -1.17 -9.47 -28.28
C ARG A 18 -1.17 -7.94 -28.16
N ILE A 19 -2.19 -7.29 -28.69
CA ILE A 19 -2.33 -5.83 -28.64
C ILE A 19 -3.45 -5.47 -27.67
N ILE A 20 -3.20 -4.48 -26.83
CA ILE A 20 -4.21 -3.77 -26.05
C ILE A 20 -4.43 -2.40 -26.69
N TYR A 21 -5.65 -2.15 -27.15
CA TYR A 21 -6.12 -0.86 -27.61
C TYR A 21 -6.81 -0.13 -26.44
N THR A 22 -6.53 1.15 -26.29
CA THR A 22 -7.23 2.04 -25.34
C THR A 22 -7.26 3.45 -25.90
N HIS A 23 -8.07 4.34 -25.35
CA HIS A 23 -8.20 5.68 -25.93
C HIS A 23 -6.95 6.55 -25.67
N ALA A 24 -6.62 7.39 -26.65
CA ALA A 24 -5.64 8.45 -26.54
C ALA A 24 -6.07 9.48 -25.49
N ASN A 25 -5.10 10.17 -24.91
CA ASN A 25 -5.29 11.03 -23.73
C ASN A 25 -5.96 10.24 -22.58
N GLY A 26 -5.49 9.01 -22.34
CA GLY A 26 -6.04 8.07 -21.37
C GLY A 26 -6.27 8.66 -19.99
N ASP A 27 -7.45 8.46 -19.41
CA ASP A 27 -7.78 8.85 -18.06
C ASP A 27 -7.33 7.80 -17.01
N LEU A 28 -7.93 7.84 -15.82
CA LEU A 28 -7.56 6.90 -14.76
C LEU A 28 -8.17 5.51 -15.00
N ASP A 29 -9.35 5.40 -15.62
CA ASP A 29 -9.99 4.11 -15.88
C ASP A 29 -9.20 3.34 -16.94
N SER A 30 -9.01 3.94 -18.11
CA SER A 30 -8.18 3.39 -19.19
C SER A 30 -6.80 2.93 -18.72
N PHE A 31 -6.02 3.78 -18.03
CA PHE A 31 -4.69 3.39 -17.56
C PHE A 31 -4.71 2.30 -16.47
N SER A 32 -5.68 2.34 -15.55
CA SER A 32 -5.79 1.29 -14.51
C SER A 32 -6.23 -0.04 -15.10
N SER A 33 -7.08 0.00 -16.14
CA SER A 33 -7.56 -1.15 -16.90
C SER A 33 -6.42 -1.84 -17.64
N VAL A 34 -5.60 -1.09 -18.38
CA VAL A 34 -4.40 -1.66 -19.03
C VAL A 34 -3.43 -2.21 -17.98
N TRP A 35 -3.20 -1.49 -16.88
CA TRP A 35 -2.30 -1.94 -15.81
C TRP A 35 -2.71 -3.30 -15.26
N ILE A 36 -3.99 -3.48 -14.90
CA ILE A 36 -4.43 -4.75 -14.30
C ILE A 36 -4.48 -5.89 -15.30
N MET A 37 -4.87 -5.62 -16.55
CA MET A 37 -4.86 -6.61 -17.63
C MET A 37 -3.45 -7.18 -17.83
N LYS A 38 -2.44 -6.30 -17.95
CA LYS A 38 -1.04 -6.73 -18.10
C LYS A 38 -0.50 -7.44 -16.85
N ARG A 39 -1.04 -7.15 -15.67
CA ARG A 39 -0.58 -7.76 -14.41
C ARG A 39 -1.19 -9.12 -14.12
N ARG A 40 -2.44 -9.35 -14.55
CA ARG A 40 -3.23 -10.51 -14.13
C ARG A 40 -3.63 -11.45 -15.25
N HIS A 41 -3.45 -11.05 -16.49
CA HIS A 41 -3.68 -11.91 -17.62
C HIS A 41 -2.35 -12.23 -18.31
N SER A 42 -1.86 -13.47 -18.15
CA SER A 42 -0.55 -13.91 -18.63
C SER A 42 -0.31 -13.60 -20.12
N LEU A 43 -1.31 -13.86 -20.97
CA LEU A 43 -1.25 -13.55 -22.41
C LEU A 43 -1.02 -12.06 -22.74
N TYR A 44 -1.25 -11.14 -21.80
CA TYR A 44 -1.12 -9.69 -22.02
C TYR A 44 0.02 -9.05 -21.24
N GLU A 45 0.79 -9.81 -20.46
CA GLU A 45 1.92 -9.30 -19.67
C GLU A 45 2.87 -8.46 -20.53
N ASN A 46 3.18 -8.97 -21.73
CA ASN A 46 4.06 -8.33 -22.70
C ASN A 46 3.32 -7.69 -23.88
N ALA A 47 1.98 -7.57 -23.81
CA ALA A 47 1.17 -6.98 -24.86
C ALA A 47 1.60 -5.55 -25.21
N LYS A 48 1.58 -5.23 -26.51
CA LYS A 48 1.80 -3.87 -27.01
C LYS A 48 0.54 -3.05 -26.70
N VAL A 49 0.71 -1.83 -26.20
CA VAL A 49 -0.41 -0.90 -26.01
C VAL A 49 -0.45 0.08 -27.18
N VAL A 50 -1.61 0.24 -27.79
CA VAL A 50 -1.89 1.17 -28.88
C VAL A 50 -2.97 2.15 -28.42
N PHE A 51 -2.68 3.44 -28.56
CA PHE A 51 -3.61 4.51 -28.25
C PHE A 51 -4.39 4.86 -29.52
N VAL A 52 -5.72 4.83 -29.44
CA VAL A 52 -6.65 5.08 -30.55
C VAL A 52 -7.64 6.17 -30.18
N SER A 53 -8.45 6.65 -31.12
CA SER A 53 -9.54 7.56 -30.78
C SER A 53 -10.57 6.90 -29.86
N ALA A 54 -11.23 7.66 -29.00
CA ALA A 54 -12.24 7.13 -28.08
C ALA A 54 -13.47 6.55 -28.80
N ASP A 55 -13.75 7.03 -30.02
CA ASP A 55 -14.80 6.58 -30.93
C ASP A 55 -14.31 5.55 -31.97
N TRP A 56 -13.07 5.04 -31.83
CA TRP A 56 -12.55 3.98 -32.71
C TRP A 56 -13.46 2.75 -32.69
N ASP A 57 -13.71 2.18 -33.86
CA ASP A 57 -14.70 1.13 -34.14
C ASP A 57 -14.13 -0.29 -34.07
N GLY A 58 -12.83 -0.44 -33.78
CA GLY A 58 -12.17 -1.74 -33.74
C GLY A 58 -11.61 -2.19 -35.09
N GLU A 59 -11.55 -1.33 -36.11
CA GLU A 59 -10.93 -1.65 -37.39
C GLU A 59 -9.46 -2.06 -37.21
N GLY A 60 -9.08 -3.21 -37.77
CA GLY A 60 -7.73 -3.76 -37.68
C GLY A 60 -7.42 -4.57 -36.41
N MET A 61 -8.38 -4.66 -35.48
CA MET A 61 -8.25 -5.52 -34.29
C MET A 61 -8.28 -7.00 -34.68
N LYS A 62 -7.25 -7.77 -34.28
CA LYS A 62 -7.15 -9.21 -34.55
C LYS A 62 -7.80 -10.04 -33.46
N GLU A 63 -8.02 -11.33 -33.76
CA GLU A 63 -8.50 -12.28 -32.76
C GLU A 63 -7.53 -12.36 -31.57
N GLY A 64 -8.08 -12.18 -30.37
CA GLY A 64 -7.35 -12.17 -29.10
C GLY A 64 -6.57 -10.88 -28.81
N ASP A 65 -6.70 -9.83 -29.62
CA ASP A 65 -6.43 -8.48 -29.12
C ASP A 65 -7.50 -8.06 -28.10
N LYS A 66 -7.23 -7.00 -27.32
CA LYS A 66 -8.22 -6.41 -26.41
C LYS A 66 -8.37 -4.92 -26.63
N ALA A 67 -9.60 -4.44 -26.54
CA ALA A 67 -9.95 -3.03 -26.50
C ALA A 67 -10.47 -2.73 -25.09
N LEU A 68 -9.79 -1.86 -24.35
CA LEU A 68 -10.08 -1.56 -22.94
C LEU A 68 -10.48 -0.10 -22.77
N ASP A 69 -11.61 0.09 -22.09
CA ASP A 69 -12.26 1.39 -21.89
C ASP A 69 -12.56 2.13 -23.21
N ILE A 70 -12.94 1.37 -24.23
CA ILE A 70 -13.40 1.85 -25.54
C ILE A 70 -14.46 0.87 -26.06
N TYR A 71 -15.41 1.35 -26.86
CA TYR A 71 -16.49 0.49 -27.37
C TYR A 71 -16.00 -0.45 -28.49
N ALA A 72 -15.15 0.06 -29.39
CA ALA A 72 -14.53 -0.72 -30.48
C ALA A 72 -15.54 -1.56 -31.28
N GLY A 73 -16.65 -0.93 -31.70
CA GLY A 73 -17.70 -1.60 -32.48
C GLY A 73 -18.35 -2.78 -31.76
N GLY A 74 -18.41 -2.75 -30.42
CA GLY A 74 -18.94 -3.82 -29.58
C GLY A 74 -17.93 -4.91 -29.19
N LYS A 75 -16.66 -4.79 -29.61
CA LYS A 75 -15.58 -5.73 -29.28
C LYS A 75 -14.83 -5.35 -28.00
N GLY A 76 -15.03 -4.12 -27.52
CA GLY A 76 -14.31 -3.59 -26.37
C GLY A 76 -14.94 -3.94 -25.02
N ILE A 77 -14.09 -3.94 -23.99
CA ILE A 77 -14.49 -4.07 -22.59
C ILE A 77 -14.70 -2.66 -22.05
N LYS A 78 -15.94 -2.35 -21.70
CA LYS A 78 -16.33 -1.07 -21.09
C LYS A 78 -16.77 -1.28 -19.64
N GLY A 79 -16.90 -0.17 -18.92
CA GLY A 79 -17.65 -0.14 -17.68
C GLY A 79 -19.10 -0.61 -17.86
N ARG A 80 -19.78 -0.90 -16.75
CA ARG A 80 -21.16 -1.39 -16.73
C ARG A 80 -21.96 -0.67 -15.64
N VAL A 81 -23.27 -0.65 -15.81
CA VAL A 81 -24.20 -0.21 -14.77
C VAL A 81 -24.85 -1.45 -14.18
N ASP A 82 -24.83 -1.57 -12.85
CA ASP A 82 -25.51 -2.69 -12.17
C ASP A 82 -27.01 -2.44 -11.99
N SER A 83 -27.72 -3.42 -11.44
CA SER A 83 -29.18 -3.35 -11.20
C SER A 83 -29.58 -2.25 -10.21
N GLU A 84 -28.64 -1.75 -9.41
CA GLU A 84 -28.84 -0.66 -8.45
C GLU A 84 -28.48 0.71 -9.06
N ASN A 85 -28.21 0.76 -10.37
CA ASN A 85 -27.79 1.95 -11.09
C ASN A 85 -26.43 2.50 -10.63
N ASN A 86 -25.57 1.67 -10.03
CA ASN A 86 -24.19 2.05 -9.75
C ASN A 86 -23.36 1.87 -11.02
N VAL A 87 -22.54 2.89 -11.33
CA VAL A 87 -21.59 2.86 -12.43
C VAL A 87 -20.30 2.18 -11.97
N HIS A 88 -19.90 1.13 -12.69
CA HIS A 88 -18.63 0.42 -12.53
C HIS A 88 -17.76 0.71 -13.74
N SER A 89 -16.53 1.16 -13.49
CA SER A 89 -15.50 1.43 -14.50
C SER A 89 -15.06 0.15 -15.23
N CYS A 90 -14.38 0.28 -16.37
CA CYS A 90 -13.71 -0.85 -17.02
C CYS A 90 -12.73 -1.54 -16.06
N PHE A 91 -12.02 -0.74 -15.26
CA PHE A 91 -11.08 -1.22 -14.26
C PHE A 91 -11.76 -2.11 -13.21
N ALA A 92 -12.94 -1.71 -12.73
CA ALA A 92 -13.73 -2.53 -11.79
C ALA A 92 -14.07 -3.91 -12.40
N VAL A 93 -14.54 -3.92 -13.65
CA VAL A 93 -14.88 -5.14 -14.39
C VAL A 93 -13.66 -6.07 -14.51
N LEU A 94 -12.50 -5.52 -14.83
CA LEU A 94 -11.26 -6.30 -14.97
C LEU A 94 -10.75 -6.82 -13.62
N VAL A 95 -10.87 -6.03 -12.55
CA VAL A 95 -10.49 -6.48 -11.20
C VAL A 95 -11.33 -7.66 -10.76
N GLU A 96 -12.65 -7.61 -10.95
CA GLU A 96 -13.54 -8.72 -10.63
C GLU A 96 -13.24 -9.97 -11.48
N SER A 97 -12.93 -9.79 -12.76
CA SER A 97 -12.74 -10.89 -13.71
C SER A 97 -11.40 -11.62 -13.54
N TYR A 98 -10.35 -10.92 -13.13
CA TYR A 98 -8.98 -11.44 -13.20
C TYR A 98 -8.21 -11.44 -11.87
N CYS A 99 -8.71 -10.80 -10.81
CA CYS A 99 -8.02 -10.74 -9.52
C CYS A 99 -8.59 -11.76 -8.53
N SER A 100 -7.74 -12.28 -7.64
CA SER A 100 -8.20 -13.12 -6.52
C SER A 100 -9.03 -12.31 -5.51
N PRO A 101 -9.85 -12.94 -4.66
CA PRO A 101 -10.62 -12.23 -3.63
C PRO A 101 -9.77 -11.32 -2.72
N GLU A 102 -8.55 -11.73 -2.39
CA GLU A 102 -7.61 -10.95 -1.59
C GLU A 102 -7.17 -9.68 -2.32
N GLU A 103 -6.92 -9.78 -3.62
CA GLU A 103 -6.50 -8.68 -4.46
C GLU A 103 -7.67 -7.72 -4.73
N GLN A 104 -8.87 -8.25 -4.99
CA GLN A 104 -10.09 -7.45 -5.10
C GLN A 104 -10.31 -6.63 -3.82
N LYS A 105 -10.13 -7.25 -2.64
CA LYS A 105 -10.18 -6.55 -1.36
C LYS A 105 -9.10 -5.48 -1.23
N ALA A 106 -7.85 -5.78 -1.62
CA ALA A 106 -6.75 -4.82 -1.59
C ALA A 106 -6.98 -3.62 -2.52
N LEU A 107 -7.61 -3.85 -3.67
CA LEU A 107 -7.90 -2.84 -4.70
C LEU A 107 -9.24 -2.11 -4.50
N SER A 108 -10.13 -2.59 -3.63
CA SER A 108 -11.47 -2.05 -3.42
C SER A 108 -11.54 -0.53 -3.27
N SER A 109 -10.61 0.08 -2.52
CA SER A 109 -10.55 1.54 -2.35
C SER A 109 -10.15 2.28 -3.62
N LEU A 110 -9.28 1.68 -4.44
CA LEU A 110 -8.87 2.25 -5.73
C LEU A 110 -9.99 2.08 -6.75
N VAL A 111 -10.61 0.90 -6.85
CA VAL A 111 -11.77 0.63 -7.71
C VAL A 111 -12.87 1.66 -7.45
N ARG A 112 -13.30 1.81 -6.20
CA ARG A 112 -14.32 2.81 -5.83
C ARG A 112 -13.91 4.23 -6.18
N PHE A 113 -12.63 4.58 -6.07
CA PHE A 113 -12.14 5.91 -6.45
C PHE A 113 -12.25 6.13 -7.97
N VAL A 114 -11.87 5.13 -8.78
CA VAL A 114 -11.94 5.18 -10.24
C VAL A 114 -13.39 5.26 -10.70
N ASP A 115 -14.28 4.42 -10.18
CA ASP A 115 -15.72 4.43 -10.53
C ASP A 115 -16.36 5.80 -10.32
N ILE A 116 -16.02 6.47 -9.21
CA ILE A 116 -16.58 7.80 -8.94
C ILE A 116 -16.04 8.82 -9.93
N GLN A 117 -14.75 8.78 -10.27
CA GLN A 117 -14.17 9.69 -11.27
C GLN A 117 -14.77 9.47 -12.65
N ASP A 118 -14.93 8.20 -13.05
CA ASP A 118 -15.49 7.81 -14.35
C ASP A 118 -16.96 8.22 -14.48
N SER A 119 -17.73 8.16 -13.37
CA SER A 119 -19.10 8.68 -13.31
C SER A 119 -19.23 10.21 -13.43
N GLY A 120 -18.16 10.93 -13.76
CA GLY A 120 -18.15 12.39 -13.94
C GLY A 120 -18.05 13.20 -12.65
N HIS A 121 -17.77 12.55 -11.51
CA HIS A 121 -17.69 13.23 -10.21
C HIS A 121 -16.26 13.29 -9.69
N SER A 122 -15.89 14.39 -9.03
CA SER A 122 -14.66 14.39 -8.24
C SER A 122 -14.81 13.46 -7.04
N ALA A 123 -14.03 12.39 -6.99
CA ALA A 123 -14.09 11.39 -5.91
C ALA A 123 -13.86 12.02 -4.53
N VAL A 124 -12.98 13.02 -4.44
CA VAL A 124 -12.74 13.75 -3.19
C VAL A 124 -13.98 14.49 -2.71
N PHE A 125 -14.64 15.24 -3.60
CA PHE A 125 -15.83 16.02 -3.23
C PHE A 125 -17.02 15.11 -2.90
N LYS A 126 -17.16 13.97 -3.59
CA LYS A 126 -18.23 13.00 -3.32
C LYS A 126 -18.03 12.24 -2.01
N LEU A 127 -16.79 11.85 -1.69
CA LEU A 127 -16.47 11.01 -0.53
C LEU A 127 -16.25 11.79 0.77
N ALA A 128 -15.79 13.05 0.69
CA ALA A 128 -15.41 13.85 1.85
C ALA A 128 -16.43 14.95 2.19
N GLN A 129 -17.74 14.64 2.15
CA GLN A 129 -18.80 15.66 2.22
C GLN A 129 -18.74 16.55 3.46
N GLY A 130 -18.27 16.04 4.60
CA GLY A 130 -18.16 16.79 5.87
C GLY A 130 -16.91 17.65 6.03
N LEU A 131 -16.00 17.70 5.06
CA LEU A 131 -14.82 18.58 5.13
C LEU A 131 -15.13 19.96 4.57
N ASP A 132 -14.46 20.98 5.10
CA ASP A 132 -14.47 22.32 4.52
C ASP A 132 -13.86 22.33 3.10
N HIS A 133 -14.09 23.41 2.37
CA HIS A 133 -13.66 23.52 0.98
C HIS A 133 -12.13 23.47 0.83
N GLY A 134 -11.38 24.15 1.71
CA GLY A 134 -9.91 24.17 1.63
C GLY A 134 -9.32 22.78 1.87
N ALA A 135 -9.87 22.03 2.82
CA ALA A 135 -9.47 20.64 3.04
C ALA A 135 -9.76 19.76 1.80
N LYS A 136 -10.91 19.94 1.13
CA LYS A 136 -11.25 19.23 -0.11
C LYS A 136 -10.29 19.57 -1.24
N GLU A 137 -9.90 20.84 -1.40
CA GLU A 137 -8.93 21.26 -2.41
C GLU A 137 -7.55 20.64 -2.19
N ILE A 138 -7.05 20.62 -0.95
CA ILE A 138 -5.78 19.98 -0.61
C ILE A 138 -5.81 18.49 -0.97
N LEU A 139 -6.90 17.79 -0.62
CA LEU A 139 -7.05 16.37 -0.95
C LEU A 139 -7.18 16.13 -2.45
N ALA A 140 -7.89 16.99 -3.17
CA ALA A 140 -8.03 16.90 -4.62
C ALA A 140 -6.68 17.14 -5.31
N GLY A 141 -5.92 18.15 -4.88
CA GLY A 141 -4.60 18.51 -5.41
C GLY A 141 -3.50 17.51 -5.09
N THR A 142 -3.73 16.62 -4.12
CA THR A 142 -2.79 15.54 -3.75
C THR A 142 -3.27 14.14 -4.15
N SER A 143 -4.39 14.04 -4.88
CA SER A 143 -5.00 12.79 -5.31
C SER A 143 -4.25 12.12 -6.49
N ILE A 144 -4.52 10.82 -6.71
CA ILE A 144 -4.00 10.11 -7.89
C ILE A 144 -4.45 10.76 -9.22
N SER A 145 -5.65 11.36 -9.26
CA SER A 145 -6.11 12.12 -10.41
C SER A 145 -5.27 13.38 -10.65
N ALA A 146 -4.82 14.06 -9.59
CA ALA A 146 -3.90 15.20 -9.72
C ALA A 146 -2.52 14.77 -10.21
N ILE A 147 -2.03 13.61 -9.75
CA ILE A 147 -0.77 13.02 -10.26
C ILE A 147 -0.87 12.74 -11.77
N LEU A 148 -1.96 12.09 -12.21
CA LEU A 148 -2.21 11.84 -13.63
C LEU A 148 -2.23 13.15 -14.44
N LYS A 149 -3.00 14.15 -13.98
CA LYS A 149 -3.06 15.47 -14.63
C LYS A 149 -1.67 16.11 -14.72
N GLY A 150 -0.89 16.07 -13.64
CA GLY A 150 0.48 16.58 -13.62
C GLY A 150 1.38 15.89 -14.65
N PHE A 151 1.30 14.56 -14.76
CA PHE A 151 2.06 13.82 -15.78
C PHE A 151 1.63 14.16 -17.20
N LYS A 152 0.32 14.32 -17.46
CA LYS A 152 -0.18 14.79 -18.77
C LYS A 152 0.34 16.18 -19.09
N SER A 153 0.34 17.11 -18.14
CA SER A 153 0.89 18.46 -18.36
C SER A 153 2.39 18.45 -18.65
N LEU A 154 3.16 17.54 -18.06
CA LEU A 154 4.59 17.39 -18.35
C LEU A 154 4.86 16.70 -19.70
N TYR A 155 3.90 15.92 -20.20
CA TYR A 155 4.05 15.07 -21.39
C TYR A 155 2.78 15.08 -22.27
N PRO A 156 2.38 16.23 -22.83
CA PRO A 156 1.05 16.45 -23.42
C PRO A 156 0.67 15.50 -24.57
N ASP A 157 1.66 14.96 -25.29
CA ASP A 157 1.42 14.07 -26.45
C ASP A 157 2.13 12.71 -26.30
N ASN A 158 2.43 12.30 -25.07
CA ASN A 158 3.15 11.05 -24.81
C ASN A 158 2.44 10.16 -23.80
N ASP A 159 1.24 9.71 -24.18
CA ASP A 159 0.41 8.79 -23.39
C ASP A 159 1.18 7.56 -22.94
N LYS A 160 2.07 7.02 -23.79
CA LYS A 160 2.92 5.87 -23.43
C LYS A 160 3.80 6.17 -22.22
N LYS A 161 4.38 7.38 -22.14
CA LYS A 161 5.21 7.79 -20.99
C LYS A 161 4.35 8.06 -19.77
N VAL A 162 3.21 8.76 -19.93
CA VAL A 162 2.27 9.02 -18.83
C VAL A 162 1.77 7.71 -18.22
N MET A 163 1.29 6.78 -19.04
CA MET A 163 0.83 5.45 -18.63
C MET A 163 1.93 4.68 -17.88
N LYS A 164 3.16 4.64 -18.41
CA LYS A 164 4.29 3.98 -17.73
C LYS A 164 4.57 4.58 -16.34
N MET A 165 4.42 5.88 -16.18
CA MET A 165 4.59 6.53 -14.87
C MET A 165 3.42 6.22 -13.94
N MET A 166 2.19 6.21 -14.45
CA MET A 166 1.01 5.79 -13.69
C MET A 166 1.09 4.33 -13.24
N PHE A 167 1.63 3.42 -14.06
CA PHE A 167 1.83 2.03 -13.66
C PHE A 167 2.70 1.92 -12.40
N LYS A 168 3.77 2.73 -12.29
CA LYS A 168 4.60 2.77 -11.08
C LYS A 168 3.82 3.26 -9.85
N VAL A 169 2.92 4.23 -10.04
CA VAL A 169 2.05 4.73 -8.96
C VAL A 169 1.08 3.63 -8.51
N LEU A 170 0.45 2.96 -9.47
CA LEU A 170 -0.49 1.86 -9.22
C LEU A 170 0.21 0.65 -8.56
N ASP A 171 1.40 0.28 -9.02
CA ASP A 171 2.22 -0.77 -8.40
C ASP A 171 2.55 -0.42 -6.94
N GLY A 172 2.92 0.82 -6.66
CA GLY A 172 3.17 1.30 -5.30
C GLY A 172 1.92 1.19 -4.42
N LEU A 173 0.77 1.66 -4.91
CA LEU A 173 -0.50 1.57 -4.18
C LEU A 173 -0.93 0.13 -3.93
N PHE A 174 -0.82 -0.73 -4.93
CA PHE A 174 -1.15 -2.15 -4.81
C PHE A 174 -0.22 -2.84 -3.83
N ALA A 175 1.10 -2.65 -3.95
CA ALA A 175 2.08 -3.22 -3.02
C ALA A 175 1.82 -2.76 -1.58
N MET A 176 1.50 -1.48 -1.37
CA MET A 176 1.15 -0.95 -0.04
C MET A 176 -0.07 -1.68 0.56
N LYS A 177 -1.08 -2.01 -0.25
CA LYS A 177 -2.29 -2.71 0.21
C LYS A 177 -2.08 -4.21 0.38
N MET A 178 -1.23 -4.83 -0.45
CA MET A 178 -0.88 -6.25 -0.38
C MET A 178 0.10 -6.58 0.74
N VAL A 179 0.90 -5.61 1.23
CA VAL A 179 1.80 -5.79 2.38
C VAL A 179 1.07 -5.56 3.72
N ASP A 180 -0.09 -4.89 3.70
CA ASP A 180 -0.95 -4.60 4.87
C ASP A 180 -2.34 -5.31 4.84
N PRO A 181 -2.49 -6.60 4.50
CA PRO A 181 -3.77 -7.29 4.61
C PRO A 181 -4.14 -7.52 6.09
N PRO A 182 -5.43 -7.74 6.43
CA PRO A 182 -5.85 -8.15 7.78
C PRO A 182 -5.10 -9.38 8.32
N LEU A 183 -4.71 -10.30 7.43
CA LEU A 183 -3.84 -11.46 7.73
C LEU A 183 -2.53 -11.04 8.41
N SER A 184 -2.01 -9.85 8.07
CA SER A 184 -0.80 -9.30 8.67
C SER A 184 -0.96 -8.87 10.13
N ILE A 185 -2.19 -8.56 10.56
CA ILE A 185 -2.50 -8.25 11.97
C ILE A 185 -2.58 -9.54 12.76
N GLU A 186 -3.30 -10.56 12.27
CA GLU A 186 -3.41 -11.85 12.96
C GLU A 186 -2.05 -12.53 13.14
N GLU A 187 -1.24 -12.59 12.08
CA GLU A 187 0.15 -13.06 12.16
C GLU A 187 0.99 -12.21 13.10
N GLY A 188 0.83 -10.88 13.04
CA GLY A 188 1.51 -9.94 13.91
C GLY A 188 1.17 -10.17 15.39
N LEU A 189 -0.09 -10.44 15.69
CA LEU A 189 -0.58 -10.73 17.04
C LEU A 189 0.02 -12.03 17.60
N LYS A 190 0.32 -13.04 16.76
CA LYS A 190 1.05 -14.25 17.19
C LYS A 190 2.44 -13.94 17.73
N SER A 191 3.09 -12.90 17.20
CA SER A 191 4.39 -12.38 17.65
C SER A 191 4.28 -11.27 18.71
N THR A 192 3.07 -11.01 19.22
CA THR A 192 2.83 -9.94 20.18
C THR A 192 2.61 -10.51 21.58
N HIS A 193 3.38 -10.03 22.55
CA HIS A 193 3.14 -10.30 23.97
C HIS A 193 2.44 -9.11 24.60
N ILE A 194 1.18 -9.29 25.02
CA ILE A 194 0.39 -8.26 25.72
C ILE A 194 0.45 -8.55 27.21
N PHE A 195 0.78 -7.53 28.01
CA PHE A 195 0.86 -7.64 29.46
C PHE A 195 -0.54 -7.78 30.09
N SER A 196 -0.62 -8.38 31.27
CA SER A 196 -1.90 -8.66 31.95
C SER A 196 -2.76 -7.43 32.20
N SER A 197 -2.16 -6.25 32.34
CA SER A 197 -2.88 -4.99 32.49
C SER A 197 -3.54 -4.49 31.19
N GLY A 198 -3.14 -5.04 30.03
CA GLY A 198 -3.51 -4.57 28.70
C GLY A 198 -2.83 -3.25 28.26
N ASN A 199 -2.07 -2.58 29.11
CA ASN A 199 -1.51 -1.26 28.81
C ASN A 199 -0.24 -1.31 27.95
N VAL A 200 0.51 -2.41 27.99
CA VAL A 200 1.80 -2.55 27.30
C VAL A 200 1.79 -3.80 26.43
N ALA A 201 2.34 -3.67 25.22
CA ALA A 201 2.58 -4.80 24.33
C ALA A 201 4.01 -4.79 23.78
N ILE A 202 4.61 -5.97 23.63
CA ILE A 202 5.89 -6.19 22.94
C ILE A 202 5.58 -6.85 21.60
N ILE A 203 6.16 -6.34 20.52
CA ILE A 203 6.13 -6.93 19.18
C ILE A 203 7.54 -7.40 18.85
N GLU A 204 7.70 -8.70 18.65
CA GLU A 204 8.98 -9.35 18.33
C GLU A 204 9.23 -9.47 16.82
N GLY A 205 10.50 -9.35 16.42
CA GLY A 205 10.96 -9.51 15.04
C GLY A 205 10.83 -8.25 14.16
N ASP A 206 11.14 -8.36 12.86
CA ASP A 206 10.98 -7.23 11.92
C ASP A 206 9.53 -7.04 11.46
N SER A 207 8.56 -7.54 12.23
CA SER A 207 7.11 -7.36 12.06
C SER A 207 6.66 -5.92 12.41
N ARG A 208 7.51 -4.92 12.14
CA ARG A 208 7.28 -3.47 12.33
C ARG A 208 6.25 -2.92 11.33
N LYS A 209 5.18 -3.67 11.10
CA LYS A 209 3.99 -3.27 10.34
C LYS A 209 3.32 -2.17 11.14
N LYS A 210 3.35 -0.94 10.61
CA LYS A 210 2.74 0.25 11.25
C LYS A 210 1.27 -0.01 11.63
N THR A 211 0.61 -0.86 10.86
CA THR A 211 -0.78 -1.29 11.01
C THR A 211 -1.01 -2.07 12.31
N LEU A 212 -0.09 -2.95 12.73
CA LEU A 212 -0.23 -3.69 13.98
C LEU A 212 -0.20 -2.77 15.21
N ARG A 213 0.73 -1.81 15.26
CA ARG A 213 0.77 -0.82 16.36
C ARG A 213 -0.49 0.04 16.40
N LYS A 214 -0.97 0.50 15.24
CA LYS A 214 -2.24 1.25 15.17
C LYS A 214 -3.40 0.39 15.68
N HIS A 215 -3.44 -0.89 15.32
CA HIS A 215 -4.44 -1.83 15.81
C HIS A 215 -4.36 -1.97 17.34
N LEU A 216 -3.19 -2.25 17.90
CA LEU A 216 -3.00 -2.36 19.36
C LEU A 216 -3.42 -1.09 20.09
N PHE A 217 -3.04 0.10 19.58
CA PHE A 217 -3.46 1.38 20.13
C PHE A 217 -4.99 1.57 20.09
N SER A 218 -5.66 1.11 19.01
CA SER A 218 -7.13 1.13 18.94
C SER A 218 -7.80 0.18 19.93
N LYS A 219 -7.08 -0.83 20.43
CA LYS A 219 -7.54 -1.77 21.47
C LYS A 219 -7.19 -1.32 22.89
N GLY A 220 -6.73 -0.08 23.06
CA GLY A 220 -6.45 0.50 24.37
C GLY A 220 -5.01 0.32 24.86
N VAL A 221 -4.14 -0.36 24.11
CA VAL A 221 -2.71 -0.42 24.44
C VAL A 221 -2.14 0.99 24.45
N LYS A 222 -1.43 1.33 25.53
CA LYS A 222 -0.88 2.67 25.78
C LYS A 222 0.56 2.81 25.32
N VAL A 223 1.35 1.73 25.44
CA VAL A 223 2.74 1.68 24.95
C VAL A 223 3.01 0.38 24.20
N VAL A 224 3.64 0.50 23.03
CA VAL A 224 4.09 -0.63 22.23
C VAL A 224 5.61 -0.62 22.15
N ILE A 225 6.24 -1.74 22.47
CA ILE A 225 7.69 -1.95 22.35
C ILE A 225 7.95 -2.82 21.13
N TYR A 226 8.74 -2.33 20.19
CA TYR A 226 9.29 -3.18 19.13
C TYR A 226 10.64 -3.71 19.55
N ASN A 227 10.85 -5.01 19.36
CA ASN A 227 12.13 -5.66 19.58
C ASN A 227 12.50 -6.46 18.34
N THR A 228 13.59 -6.07 17.67
CA THR A 228 14.11 -6.80 16.51
C THR A 228 15.42 -7.52 16.83
N GLY A 229 15.78 -7.67 18.11
CA GLY A 229 17.07 -8.18 18.58
C GLY A 229 18.23 -7.20 18.44
N LYS A 230 18.33 -6.49 17.31
CA LYS A 230 19.31 -5.41 17.07
C LYS A 230 18.82 -4.02 17.47
N SER A 231 17.52 -3.79 17.43
CA SER A 231 16.93 -2.49 17.76
C SER A 231 15.72 -2.68 18.66
N ILE A 232 15.57 -1.77 19.61
CA ILE A 232 14.43 -1.74 20.54
C ILE A 232 13.83 -0.34 20.49
N ALA A 233 12.51 -0.22 20.39
CA ALA A 233 11.84 1.08 20.37
C ALA A 233 10.50 1.04 21.09
N LEU A 234 10.35 1.93 22.07
CA LEU A 234 9.10 2.19 22.77
C LEU A 234 8.34 3.29 22.03
N PHE A 235 7.05 3.05 21.79
CA PHE A 235 6.15 4.02 21.21
C PHE A 235 4.95 4.23 22.12
N ARG A 236 4.68 5.49 22.42
CA ARG A 236 3.47 5.91 23.12
C ARG A 236 2.30 6.02 22.15
N ASN A 237 1.11 5.62 22.62
CA ASN A 237 -0.14 5.88 21.92
C ASN A 237 -0.42 7.40 21.88
N PRO A 238 -0.58 8.02 20.68
CA PRO A 238 -0.83 9.45 20.56
C PRO A 238 -2.08 9.94 21.32
N GLY A 239 -3.06 9.08 21.58
CA GLY A 239 -4.23 9.41 22.38
C GLY A 239 -3.95 9.63 23.87
N PHE A 240 -2.74 9.33 24.35
CA PHE A 240 -2.33 9.48 25.75
C PHE A 240 -1.06 10.32 25.88
N PRO A 241 -1.10 11.64 25.58
CA PRO A 241 0.07 12.51 25.53
C PRO A 241 0.74 12.78 26.89
N SER A 242 0.16 12.32 27.99
CA SER A 242 0.74 12.43 29.34
C SER A 242 1.73 11.32 29.70
N ILE A 243 1.76 10.21 28.95
CA ILE A 243 2.65 9.09 29.27
C ILE A 243 4.11 9.51 29.03
N ASN A 244 4.94 9.43 30.05
CA ASN A 244 6.38 9.66 29.95
C ASN A 244 7.12 8.34 29.67
N LEU A 245 7.73 8.22 28.48
CA LEU A 245 8.56 7.05 28.13
C LEU A 245 9.93 7.05 28.84
N ASP A 246 10.34 8.19 29.38
CA ASP A 246 11.55 8.36 30.18
C ASP A 246 11.18 8.39 31.67
N SER A 247 10.42 7.39 32.11
CA SER A 247 10.01 7.26 33.51
C SER A 247 11.19 6.81 34.39
N LYS A 248 11.07 7.02 35.70
CA LYS A 248 12.08 6.55 36.67
C LYS A 248 12.31 5.04 36.54
N GLU A 249 11.24 4.26 36.37
CA GLU A 249 11.33 2.82 36.20
C GLU A 249 12.08 2.43 34.91
N VAL A 250 11.83 3.12 33.79
CA VAL A 250 12.56 2.86 32.53
C VAL A 250 14.04 3.21 32.67
N ARG A 251 14.37 4.37 33.26
CA ARG A 251 15.75 4.77 33.50
C ARG A 251 16.52 3.74 34.34
N GLN A 252 15.88 3.14 35.33
CA GLN A 252 16.51 2.09 36.14
C GLN A 252 16.91 0.87 35.31
N VAL A 253 16.08 0.48 34.34
CA VAL A 253 16.41 -0.62 33.41
C VAL A 253 17.62 -0.26 32.55
N LEU A 254 17.64 0.96 31.99
CA LEU A 254 18.73 1.41 31.13
C LEU A 254 20.06 1.54 31.89
N VAL A 255 20.03 2.15 33.08
CA VAL A 255 21.21 2.29 33.94
C VAL A 255 21.76 0.91 34.34
N LYS A 256 20.89 -0.05 34.68
CA LYS A 256 21.31 -1.43 34.98
C LYS A 256 21.98 -2.10 33.79
N ALA A 257 21.56 -1.76 32.57
CA ALA A 257 22.19 -2.22 31.33
C ALA A 257 23.49 -1.46 30.97
N GLY A 258 23.83 -0.40 31.71
CA GLY A 258 24.96 0.49 31.41
C GLY A 258 24.71 1.36 30.19
N GLU A 259 23.46 1.76 29.95
CA GLU A 259 23.03 2.53 28.78
C GLU A 259 22.40 3.86 29.18
N GLU A 260 22.58 4.87 28.34
CA GLU A 260 22.14 6.25 28.59
C GLU A 260 21.18 6.73 27.51
N ILE A 261 20.39 7.76 27.85
CA ILE A 261 19.51 8.46 26.91
C ILE A 261 20.21 9.71 26.39
N SER A 262 20.09 9.95 25.08
CA SER A 262 20.48 11.13 24.35
C SER A 262 19.27 11.76 23.65
N LEU A 263 19.19 13.09 23.69
CA LEU A 263 18.19 13.86 22.94
C LEU A 263 18.64 14.17 21.50
N THR A 264 19.93 14.01 21.21
CA THR A 264 20.58 14.33 19.94
C THR A 264 20.82 13.10 19.06
N GLY A 265 20.66 11.90 19.62
CA GLY A 265 20.81 10.64 18.89
C GLY A 265 22.26 10.18 18.74
N GLU A 266 23.09 10.46 19.76
CA GLU A 266 24.48 10.01 19.82
C GLU A 266 24.61 8.48 19.61
N LYS A 267 25.66 8.07 18.89
CA LYS A 267 25.94 6.64 18.65
C LYS A 267 26.10 5.90 19.99
N GLY A 268 25.49 4.72 20.08
CA GLY A 268 25.56 3.89 21.29
C GLY A 268 24.74 4.42 22.47
N LYS A 269 23.77 5.31 22.23
CA LYS A 269 22.82 5.79 23.24
C LYS A 269 21.38 5.61 22.77
N TRP A 270 20.46 5.56 23.75
CA TRP A 270 19.02 5.58 23.49
C TRP A 270 18.60 6.96 23.02
N PHE A 271 17.89 7.06 21.92
CA PHE A 271 17.33 8.32 21.44
C PHE A 271 15.92 8.54 22.01
N LEU A 272 15.72 9.64 22.72
CA LEU A 272 14.38 10.11 23.12
C LEU A 272 13.93 11.23 22.18
N HIS A 273 12.83 11.01 21.46
CA HIS A 273 12.26 12.04 20.60
C HIS A 273 11.77 13.22 21.45
N LYS A 274 12.06 14.47 21.02
CA LYS A 274 11.73 15.71 21.75
C LYS A 274 10.27 15.82 22.24
N ASN A 275 9.31 15.30 21.47
CA ASN A 275 7.89 15.27 21.81
C ASN A 275 7.49 14.10 22.74
N GLY A 276 8.43 13.31 23.23
CA GLY A 276 8.22 12.20 24.18
C GLY A 276 7.47 10.98 23.64
N PHE A 277 7.12 10.91 22.35
CA PHE A 277 6.33 9.81 21.81
C PHE A 277 7.14 8.54 21.47
N MET A 278 8.47 8.63 21.44
CA MET A 278 9.35 7.52 21.07
C MET A 278 10.66 7.57 21.88
N LEU A 279 11.05 6.42 22.43
CA LEU A 279 12.35 6.15 23.04
C LEU A 279 12.94 4.91 22.34
N ALA A 280 14.10 5.04 21.69
CA ALA A 280 14.60 3.98 20.81
C ALA A 280 16.12 3.79 20.84
N TRP A 281 16.54 2.54 20.85
CA TRP A 281 17.89 2.10 20.52
C TRP A 281 17.91 1.60 19.07
N GLY A 282 18.38 2.46 18.17
CA GLY A 282 18.36 2.22 16.73
C GLY A 282 16.96 2.30 16.12
N THR A 283 16.87 2.82 14.91
CA THR A 283 15.65 2.84 14.09
C THR A 283 15.98 2.52 12.64
N LYS A 284 14.98 2.27 11.78
CA LYS A 284 15.28 2.13 10.33
C LYS A 284 15.92 3.39 9.72
N LYS A 285 15.69 4.57 10.30
CA LYS A 285 16.26 5.85 9.84
C LYS A 285 17.63 6.15 10.43
N ALA A 286 17.98 5.49 11.52
CA ALA A 286 19.25 5.62 12.23
C ALA A 286 19.56 4.25 12.86
N PRO A 287 19.98 3.27 12.05
CA PRO A 287 20.21 1.92 12.54
C PRO A 287 21.34 1.91 13.56
N SER A 288 21.19 1.12 14.62
CA SER A 288 22.28 0.92 15.57
C SER A 288 23.26 -0.11 15.01
N GLU A 289 24.55 0.14 15.21
CA GLU A 289 25.64 -0.79 14.89
C GLU A 289 25.69 -1.95 15.91
N PHE A 290 25.22 -1.70 17.14
CA PHE A 290 25.25 -2.66 18.25
C PHE A 290 23.84 -2.94 18.77
N SER A 291 23.61 -4.14 19.30
CA SER A 291 22.39 -4.44 20.05
C SER A 291 22.38 -3.72 21.40
N SER A 292 21.19 -3.33 21.85
CA SER A 292 21.01 -2.86 23.23
C SER A 292 21.21 -4.02 24.19
N LYS A 293 21.83 -3.73 25.33
CA LYS A 293 21.96 -4.59 26.51
C LYS A 293 20.68 -4.57 27.35
N ALA A 294 19.83 -3.55 27.23
CA ALA A 294 18.56 -3.50 27.92
C ALA A 294 17.58 -4.52 27.32
N ASN A 295 16.88 -5.23 28.20
CA ASN A 295 15.93 -6.26 27.79
C ASN A 295 14.54 -5.65 27.53
N ALA A 296 13.92 -5.99 26.39
CA ALA A 296 12.59 -5.50 26.03
C ALA A 296 11.49 -5.87 27.04
N MET A 297 11.58 -7.06 27.65
CA MET A 297 10.66 -7.52 28.70
C MET A 297 10.79 -6.68 29.98
N ASP A 298 12.02 -6.31 30.37
CA ASP A 298 12.25 -5.46 31.54
C ASP A 298 11.75 -4.03 31.29
N LEU A 299 11.97 -3.50 30.09
CA LEU A 299 11.40 -2.22 29.66
C LEU A 299 9.87 -2.24 29.67
N ALA A 300 9.25 -3.33 29.22
CA ALA A 300 7.80 -3.49 29.23
C ALA A 300 7.25 -3.57 30.66
N LYS A 301 7.87 -4.35 31.55
CA LYS A 301 7.51 -4.40 32.98
C LYS A 301 7.65 -3.04 33.65
N ALA A 302 8.72 -2.29 33.35
CA ALA A 302 8.93 -0.95 33.86
C ALA A 302 7.80 -0.01 33.43
N MET A 303 7.45 -0.02 32.14
CA MET A 303 6.34 0.79 31.63
C MET A 303 4.99 0.38 32.22
N ASP A 304 4.72 -0.93 32.33
CA ASP A 304 3.47 -1.44 32.86
C ASP A 304 3.27 -1.01 34.33
N LYS A 305 4.36 -1.05 35.11
CA LYS A 305 4.41 -0.53 36.47
C LYS A 305 4.21 0.98 36.53
N THR A 306 4.82 1.76 35.64
CA THR A 306 4.60 3.22 35.57
C THR A 306 3.13 3.54 35.25
N LEU A 307 2.51 2.78 34.35
CA LEU A 307 1.14 3.03 33.90
C LEU A 307 0.06 2.55 34.88
N SER A 308 0.39 1.61 35.77
CA SER A 308 -0.55 1.10 36.79
C SER A 308 -0.62 1.98 38.05
N LYS A 309 0.29 2.95 38.19
CA LYS A 309 0.32 3.91 39.32
C LYS A 309 -0.52 5.17 39.07
N ASN A 310 -0.99 5.35 37.84
CA ASN A 310 -1.78 6.50 37.37
C ASN A 310 -3.19 6.03 37.02
#